data_AF-A0A1Q7H0L7-F1
#
_entry.id   AF-A0A1Q7H0L7-F1
#
_cell.length_a   1.000
_cell.length_b   1.000
_cell.length_c   1.000
_cell.angle_alpha   90.00
_cell.angle_beta   90.00
_cell.angle_gamma   90.00
#
_symmetry.space_group_name_H-M   'P 1'
#
loop_
_entity.id
_entity.type
_entity.pdbx_description
1 polymer ?
#
loop_
_entity_poly.entity_id
_entity_poly.type
_entity_poly.pdbx_seq_one_letter_code
_entity_poly.pdbx_strand_id
1 'polypeptide(L)'
;MNRVTTISTIETYAPPLERNRHNHRHIRVLRWTFRRDEDETVVCELALTGEDREYELRVPAEWNPTRRAIERFDDALTAFQRHAMIERTLLDEGWVLDGFDSEEITLH
;
A
#
# COMPACT_ATOMS: atom_id res chain seq x y z
N MET A 1 42.56 34.51 39.98
CA MET A 1 41.21 33.98 39.71
C MET A 1 40.88 34.36 38.28
N ASN A 2 40.61 33.37 37.42
CA ASN A 2 40.00 33.39 36.07
C ASN A 2 40.58 32.23 35.24
N ARG A 3 39.94 31.07 35.29
CA ARG A 3 40.23 29.92 34.43
C ARG A 3 39.26 30.01 33.25
N VAL A 4 39.78 30.20 32.05
CA VAL A 4 39.01 30.11 30.81
C VAL A 4 39.03 28.66 30.34
N THR A 5 37.83 28.13 30.12
CA THR A 5 37.52 26.77 29.69
C THR A 5 37.69 26.63 28.18
N THR A 6 38.35 25.57 27.71
CA THR A 6 38.22 25.12 26.32
C THR A 6 37.93 23.62 26.33
N ILE A 7 36.66 23.27 26.14
CA ILE A 7 36.22 21.90 25.86
C ILE A 7 36.30 21.77 24.34
N SER A 8 37.30 21.05 23.84
CA SER A 8 37.36 20.68 22.43
C SER A 8 36.34 19.57 22.18
N THR A 9 35.29 19.91 21.45
CA THR A 9 34.24 19.01 20.97
C THR A 9 34.87 17.86 20.18
N ILE A 10 34.65 16.63 20.64
CA ILE A 10 34.90 15.42 19.86
C ILE A 10 33.73 15.34 18.88
N GLU A 11 33.94 15.77 17.63
CA GLU A 11 33.03 15.46 16.54
C GLU A 11 33.13 13.95 16.26
N THR A 12 32.21 13.21 16.85
CA THR A 12 31.95 11.81 16.50
C THR A 12 31.61 11.75 15.01
N TYR A 13 32.55 11.22 14.23
CA TYR A 13 32.38 10.88 12.83
C TYR A 13 31.27 9.82 12.73
N ALA A 14 30.03 10.24 12.47
CA ALA A 14 28.96 9.32 12.15
C ALA A 14 29.33 8.64 10.82
N PRO A 15 29.42 7.30 10.75
CA PRO A 15 29.65 6.64 9.48
C PRO A 15 28.52 7.02 8.50
N PRO A 16 28.82 7.13 7.19
CA PRO A 16 27.77 7.37 6.22
C PRO A 16 26.76 6.23 6.37
N LEU A 17 25.50 6.58 6.67
CA LEU A 17 24.41 5.63 6.60
C LEU A 17 24.51 4.97 5.22
N GLU A 18 24.89 3.70 5.20
CA GLU A 18 24.83 2.87 4.01
C GLU A 18 23.36 2.86 3.56
N ARG A 19 22.99 3.84 2.72
CA ARG A 19 21.78 3.83 1.88
C ARG A 19 21.95 2.80 0.77
N ASN A 20 22.42 1.62 1.14
CA ASN A 20 22.54 0.45 0.28
C ASN A 20 21.81 -0.74 0.92
N ARG A 21 20.75 -0.44 1.67
CA ARG A 21 19.68 -1.40 1.86
C ARG A 21 19.05 -1.55 0.48
N HIS A 22 19.42 -2.63 -0.21
CA HIS A 22 18.84 -3.00 -1.48
C HIS A 22 17.33 -2.77 -1.39
N ASN A 23 16.82 -1.86 -2.23
CA ASN A 23 15.46 -1.33 -2.22
C ASN A 23 14.44 -2.40 -2.66
N HIS A 24 14.47 -3.57 -2.02
CA HIS A 24 13.42 -4.55 -2.10
C HIS A 24 12.20 -3.94 -1.42
N ARG A 25 11.38 -3.24 -2.20
CA ARG A 25 10.10 -2.73 -1.74
C ARG A 25 9.17 -3.93 -1.71
N HIS A 26 9.07 -4.57 -0.55
CA HIS A 26 8.08 -5.63 -0.33
C HIS A 26 6.71 -4.96 -0.34
N ILE A 27 5.91 -5.28 -1.34
CA ILE A 27 4.52 -4.85 -1.43
C ILE A 27 3.67 -6.05 -1.04
N ARG A 28 2.86 -5.92 0.01
CA ARG A 28 1.84 -6.91 0.30
C ARG A 28 0.60 -6.54 -0.47
N VAL A 29 0.08 -7.45 -1.28
CA VAL A 29 -1.15 -7.26 -2.04
C VAL A 29 -2.19 -8.25 -1.54
N LEU A 30 -3.35 -7.72 -1.18
CA LEU A 30 -4.57 -8.49 -1.02
C LEU A 30 -5.40 -8.31 -2.27
N ARG A 31 -5.81 -9.40 -2.92
CA ARG A 31 -6.54 -9.36 -4.18
C ARG A 31 -7.84 -10.12 -4.06
N TRP A 32 -8.90 -9.50 -4.55
CA TRP A 32 -10.23 -10.10 -4.71
C TRP A 32 -10.57 -10.11 -6.19
N THR A 33 -10.94 -11.29 -6.68
CA THR A 33 -11.38 -11.48 -8.06
C THR A 33 -12.87 -11.74 -8.05
N PHE A 34 -13.62 -10.88 -8.73
CA PHE A 34 -15.06 -10.99 -8.93
C PHE A 34 -15.33 -11.42 -10.36
N ARG A 35 -16.29 -12.33 -10.54
CA ARG A 35 -16.75 -12.76 -11.86
C ARG A 35 -18.23 -12.48 -12.03
N ARG A 36 -18.62 -12.19 -13.26
CA ARG A 36 -19.99 -12.15 -13.72
C ARG A 36 -20.02 -12.79 -15.10
N ASP A 37 -20.97 -13.68 -15.32
CA ASP A 37 -21.01 -14.52 -16.53
C ASP A 37 -19.68 -15.25 -16.77
N GLU A 38 -19.47 -15.78 -17.99
CA GLU A 38 -18.29 -16.62 -18.29
C GLU A 38 -17.00 -15.80 -18.47
N ASP A 39 -17.12 -14.57 -19.00
CA ASP A 39 -15.97 -13.80 -19.49
C ASP A 39 -15.69 -12.49 -18.74
N GLU A 40 -16.59 -12.02 -17.85
CA GLU A 40 -16.36 -10.76 -17.15
C GLU A 40 -15.62 -10.96 -15.84
N THR A 41 -14.62 -10.13 -15.58
CA THR A 41 -13.82 -10.19 -14.36
C THR A 41 -13.47 -8.79 -13.88
N VAL A 42 -13.67 -8.55 -12.58
CA VAL A 42 -13.21 -7.34 -11.89
C VAL A 42 -12.22 -7.76 -10.83
N VAL A 43 -11.05 -7.14 -10.85
CA VAL A 43 -10.02 -7.35 -9.83
C VAL A 43 -9.95 -6.11 -8.95
N CYS A 44 -10.05 -6.32 -7.65
CA CYS A 44 -9.85 -5.30 -6.62
C CYS A 44 -8.61 -5.67 -5.81
N GLU A 45 -7.65 -4.76 -5.72
CA GLU A 45 -6.41 -4.98 -4.97
C GLU A 45 -6.25 -3.93 -3.87
N LEU A 46 -5.88 -4.37 -2.67
CA LEU A 46 -5.41 -3.51 -1.60
C LEU A 46 -3.92 -3.81 -1.35
N ALA A 47 -3.07 -2.86 -1.75
CA ALA A 47 -1.62 -2.98 -1.65
C ALA A 47 -1.06 -2.13 -0.50
N LEU A 48 -0.29 -2.73 0.40
CA LEU A 48 0.59 -2.01 1.32
C LEU A 48 1.90 -1.73 0.60
N THR A 49 2.18 -0.47 0.32
CA THR A 49 3.41 -0.11 -0.40
C THR A 49 4.62 -0.19 0.54
N GLY A 50 5.78 -0.61 0.05
CA GLY A 50 6.94 -0.93 0.92
C GLY A 50 7.68 0.24 1.59
N GLU A 51 7.02 1.38 1.77
CA GLU A 51 7.36 2.28 2.90
C GLU A 51 6.53 1.95 4.17
N ASP A 52 5.70 0.91 4.11
CA ASP A 52 4.78 0.39 5.14
C ASP A 52 3.84 1.45 5.74
N ARG A 53 3.61 2.55 5.02
CA ARG A 53 2.87 3.72 5.50
C ARG A 53 1.71 4.13 4.60
N GLU A 54 1.65 3.58 3.40
CA GLU A 54 0.63 3.96 2.43
C GLU A 54 -0.03 2.70 1.86
N TYR A 55 -1.34 2.77 1.76
CA TYR A 55 -2.19 1.76 1.15
C TYR A 55 -2.68 2.27 -0.20
N GLU A 56 -2.58 1.45 -1.23
CA GLU A 56 -3.16 1.70 -2.54
C GLU A 56 -4.32 0.74 -2.78
N LEU A 57 -5.51 1.29 -2.97
CA LEU A 57 -6.67 0.55 -3.46
C LEU A 57 -6.71 0.68 -4.97
N ARG A 58 -6.68 -0.45 -5.69
CA ARG A 58 -6.69 -0.51 -7.14
C ARG A 58 -7.91 -1.27 -7.60
N VAL A 59 -8.68 -0.67 -8.51
CA VAL A 59 -9.92 -1.23 -9.04
C VAL A 59 -10.20 -0.54 -10.38
N PRO A 60 -10.87 -1.17 -11.36
CA PRO A 60 -11.32 -0.47 -12.56
C PRO A 60 -12.09 0.81 -12.24
N ALA A 61 -11.84 1.88 -13.00
CA ALA A 61 -12.35 3.20 -12.70
C ALA A 61 -13.89 3.28 -12.75
N GLU A 62 -14.57 2.42 -13.52
CA GLU A 62 -16.04 2.34 -13.51
C GLU A 62 -16.62 1.88 -12.17
N TRP A 63 -15.88 1.08 -11.41
CA TRP A 63 -16.29 0.53 -10.11
C TRP A 63 -15.78 1.34 -8.93
N ASN A 64 -14.93 2.32 -9.19
CA ASN A 64 -14.49 3.27 -8.17
C ASN A 64 -15.45 4.47 -8.09
N PRO A 65 -16.01 4.81 -6.90
CA PRO A 65 -16.84 6.00 -6.73
C PRO A 65 -16.15 7.31 -7.14
N THR A 66 -14.82 7.40 -7.03
CA THR A 66 -14.04 8.58 -7.45
C THR A 66 -13.71 8.61 -8.95
N ARG A 67 -14.08 7.56 -9.70
CA ARG A 67 -13.69 7.37 -11.11
C ARG A 67 -12.17 7.34 -11.32
N ARG A 68 -11.41 6.98 -10.29
CA ARG A 68 -9.96 6.77 -10.36
C ARG A 68 -9.67 5.29 -10.26
N ALA A 69 -8.71 4.81 -11.04
CA ALA A 69 -8.29 3.41 -10.96
C ALA A 69 -7.48 3.11 -9.68
N ILE A 70 -6.92 4.15 -9.06
CA ILE A 70 -6.08 4.05 -7.86
C ILE A 70 -6.49 5.12 -6.85
N GLU A 71 -6.74 4.70 -5.62
CA GLU A 71 -6.91 5.57 -4.45
C GLU A 71 -5.79 5.28 -3.44
N ARG A 72 -5.29 6.33 -2.78
CA ARG A 72 -4.24 6.23 -1.76
C ARG A 72 -4.79 6.59 -0.39
N PHE A 73 -4.36 5.84 0.62
CA PHE A 73 -4.74 6.02 2.01
C PHE A 73 -3.51 5.90 2.91
N ASP A 74 -3.48 6.68 3.98
CA ASP A 74 -2.47 6.60 5.05
C ASP A 74 -2.92 5.69 6.21
N ASP A 75 -4.19 5.29 6.22
CA ASP A 75 -4.81 4.45 7.24
C ASP A 75 -5.38 3.14 6.66
N ALA A 76 -5.01 2.02 7.30
CA ALA A 76 -5.40 0.67 6.89
C ALA A 76 -6.90 0.46 6.96
N LEU A 77 -7.53 0.97 8.03
CA LEU A 77 -8.96 0.79 8.26
C LEU A 77 -9.78 1.52 7.20
N THR A 78 -9.39 2.76 6.88
CA THR A 78 -10.03 3.57 5.85
C THR A 78 -9.91 2.90 4.47
N ALA A 79 -8.73 2.38 4.14
CA ALA A 79 -8.52 1.66 2.88
C ALA A 79 -9.38 0.39 2.78
N PHE A 80 -9.46 -0.39 3.86
CA PHE A 80 -10.26 -1.61 3.91
C PHE A 80 -11.78 -1.32 3.90
N GLN A 81 -12.23 -0.27 4.60
CA GLN A 81 -13.62 0.18 4.52
C GLN A 81 -13.99 0.60 3.10
N ARG A 82 -13.09 1.32 2.42
CA ARG A 82 -13.28 1.68 1.01
C ARG A 82 -13.40 0.46 0.10
N HIS A 83 -12.54 -0.53 0.31
CA HIS A 83 -12.62 -1.82 -0.38
C HIS A 83 -13.98 -2.48 -0.15
N ALA A 84 -14.42 -2.62 1.11
CA ALA A 84 -15.70 -3.26 1.44
C ALA A 84 -16.92 -2.55 0.83
N MET A 85 -16.86 -1.22 0.65
CA MET A 85 -17.89 -0.47 -0.06
C MET A 85 -17.96 -0.84 -1.55
N ILE A 86 -16.81 -1.00 -2.20
CA ILE A 86 -16.71 -1.39 -3.61
C ILE A 86 -17.19 -2.84 -3.78
N GLU A 87 -16.71 -3.75 -2.92
CA GLU A 87 -17.17 -5.13 -2.88
C GLU A 87 -18.69 -5.20 -2.79
N ARG A 88 -19.30 -4.47 -1.84
CA ARG A 88 -20.75 -4.42 -1.71
C ARG A 88 -21.43 -3.93 -2.99
N THR A 89 -20.88 -2.91 -3.65
CA THR A 89 -21.42 -2.39 -4.90
C THR A 89 -21.39 -3.44 -6.02
N LEU A 90 -20.29 -4.19 -6.12
CA LEU A 90 -20.16 -5.28 -7.08
C LEU A 90 -21.18 -6.39 -6.79
N LEU A 91 -21.33 -6.80 -5.54
CA LEU A 91 -22.31 -7.81 -5.15
C LEU A 91 -23.75 -7.36 -5.43
N ASP A 92 -24.07 -6.09 -5.17
CA ASP A 92 -25.39 -5.51 -5.45
C ASP A 92 -25.70 -5.47 -6.97
N GLU A 93 -24.66 -5.41 -7.82
CA GLU A 93 -24.74 -5.42 -9.30
C GLU A 93 -24.62 -6.83 -9.91
N GLY A 94 -24.71 -7.87 -9.08
CA GLY A 94 -24.75 -9.27 -9.51
C GLY A 94 -23.40 -9.92 -9.76
N TRP A 95 -22.29 -9.27 -9.38
CA TRP A 95 -20.99 -9.93 -9.38
C TRP A 95 -20.87 -10.93 -8.23
N VAL A 96 -20.09 -11.98 -8.44
CA VAL A 96 -19.81 -13.00 -7.44
C VAL A 96 -18.32 -13.01 -7.13
N LEU A 97 -17.98 -13.13 -5.84
CA LEU A 97 -16.59 -13.33 -5.44
C LEU A 97 -16.12 -14.72 -5.87
N ASP A 98 -15.17 -14.77 -6.79
CA ASP A 98 -14.59 -16.00 -7.35
C ASP A 98 -13.38 -16.47 -6.53
N GLY A 99 -12.57 -15.52 -6.05
CA GLY A 99 -11.36 -15.84 -5.30
C GLY A 99 -10.78 -14.68 -4.52
N PHE A 100 -9.97 -15.04 -3.52
CA PHE A 100 -9.16 -14.13 -2.73
C PHE A 100 -7.75 -14.69 -2.58
N ASP A 101 -6.75 -13.84 -2.75
CA ASP A 101 -5.34 -14.17 -2.59
C ASP A 101 -4.57 -13.07 -1.85
N SER A 102 -3.48 -13.49 -1.20
CA SER A 102 -2.53 -12.61 -0.53
C SER A 102 -1.12 -12.93 -1.01
N GLU A 103 -0.45 -11.93 -1.55
CA GLU A 103 0.87 -12.06 -2.16
C GLU A 103 1.85 -11.06 -1.57
N GLU A 104 3.11 -11.48 -1.39
CA GLU A 104 4.22 -10.57 -1.14
C GLU A 104 5.02 -10.41 -2.43
N ILE A 105 5.01 -9.20 -2.99
CA ILE A 105 5.70 -8.85 -4.23
C ILE A 105 7.00 -8.13 -3.86
N THR A 106 8.13 -8.69 -4.31
CA THR A 106 9.43 -8.02 -4.19
C THR A 106 9.68 -7.21 -5.45
N LEU A 107 9.68 -5.88 -5.36
CA LEU A 107 10.14 -5.02 -6.45
C LEU A 107 11.67 -4.88 -6.39
N HIS A 108 12.34 -5.14 -7.51
CA HIS A 108 13.79 -4.96 -7.71
C HIS A 108 14.11 -3.63 -8.38
#